data_AF-A0A6N6N0Z2-F1
#
_entry.id   AF-A0A6N6N0Z2-F1
#
_cell.length_a   1.000
_cell.length_b   1.000
_cell.length_c   1.000
_cell.angle_alpha   90.00
_cell.angle_beta   90.00
_cell.angle_gamma   90.00
#
_symmetry.space_group_name_H-M   'P 1'
#
loop_
_entity.id
_entity.type
_entity.pdbx_description
1 polymer ?
#
loop_
_entity_poly.entity_id
_entity_poly.type
_entity_poly.pdbx_seq_one_letter_code
_entity_poly.pdbx_strand_id
1 'polypeptide(L)'
;MFSAPTRARALLLVLAAGALANGPARAQPNGTPAAQTPAAAPQTGPITISVKADPKQPAWVKVCNKETESGGELCNVTRDFVTESGQPLLAIAVFATKDPKAKRDVYALRFLMPLGMQVQPGVRFNIDSQQGNTGKFSTCNTVGCFADATGFSGDIVEAIKKGTTLRIQAQNQTQREVTFLVPLAGFGKSFDGPALDPKVLADQSKKLDTEIDQRDEDLRKKSEAEGAPAGAGEAATKP
;
A
#
# COMPACT_ATOMS: atom_id res chain seq x y z
N MET A 1 -42.90 -43.09 12.77
CA MET A 1 -42.88 -44.54 12.53
C MET A 1 -41.51 -44.91 11.94
N PHE A 2 -40.79 -45.75 12.68
CA PHE A 2 -39.68 -46.65 12.30
C PHE A 2 -38.30 -46.12 11.84
N SER A 3 -37.39 -46.13 12.81
CA SER A 3 -36.15 -46.95 12.92
C SER A 3 -35.01 -46.87 11.89
N ALA A 4 -33.81 -46.70 12.46
CA ALA A 4 -32.51 -47.16 11.94
C ALA A 4 -32.44 -48.72 11.85
N PRO A 5 -31.38 -49.29 11.23
CA PRO A 5 -30.35 -49.87 12.10
C PRO A 5 -28.89 -49.90 11.58
N THR A 6 -28.04 -49.96 12.60
CA THR A 6 -26.62 -50.33 12.75
C THR A 6 -26.20 -51.66 12.10
N ARG A 7 -24.96 -51.75 11.59
CA ARG A 7 -24.17 -52.99 11.37
C ARG A 7 -22.68 -52.64 11.38
N ALA A 8 -21.71 -53.44 11.80
CA ALA A 8 -21.55 -54.47 12.81
C ALA A 8 -20.01 -54.64 12.93
N ARG A 9 -19.48 -54.82 14.15
CA ARG A 9 -18.07 -55.14 14.40
C ARG A 9 -17.74 -56.54 13.88
N ALA A 10 -16.59 -56.74 13.25
CA ALA A 10 -15.96 -58.04 13.11
C ALA A 10 -14.55 -57.97 13.73
N LEU A 11 -14.39 -58.71 14.83
CA LEU A 11 -13.15 -58.94 15.56
C LEU A 11 -12.58 -60.26 15.00
N LEU A 12 -11.34 -60.27 14.52
CA LEU A 12 -10.63 -61.50 14.16
C LEU A 12 -9.36 -61.60 15.02
N LEU A 13 -9.47 -62.40 16.07
CA LEU A 13 -8.37 -62.99 16.82
C LEU A 13 -7.99 -64.30 16.13
N VAL A 14 -6.74 -64.43 15.69
CA VAL A 14 -6.13 -65.73 15.41
C VAL A 14 -4.87 -65.85 16.26
N LEU A 15 -4.97 -66.75 17.24
CA LEU A 15 -3.88 -67.29 18.04
C LEU A 15 -3.12 -68.32 17.18
N ALA A 16 -1.79 -68.22 17.14
CA ALA A 16 -0.93 -69.33 16.72
C ALA A 16 0.24 -69.45 17.68
N ALA A 17 0.38 -70.65 18.24
CA ALA A 17 1.32 -71.04 19.27
C ALA A 17 2.67 -71.51 18.66
N GLY A 18 3.76 -71.12 19.33
CA GLY A 18 4.92 -71.96 19.64
C GLY A 18 5.83 -72.47 18.52
N ALA A 19 7.07 -71.98 18.49
CA ALA A 19 8.26 -72.79 18.22
C ALA A 19 9.50 -72.15 18.88
N LEU A 20 10.16 -72.89 19.76
CA LEU A 20 11.46 -72.58 20.35
C LEU A 20 12.55 -72.94 19.34
N ALA A 21 13.44 -72.00 19.01
CA ALA A 21 14.70 -72.30 18.32
C ALA A 21 15.79 -71.28 18.70
N ASN A 22 16.77 -71.76 19.48
CA ASN A 22 18.06 -71.13 19.73
C ASN A 22 18.90 -71.12 18.44
N GLY A 23 19.44 -69.97 18.04
CA GLY A 23 20.40 -69.80 16.94
C GLY A 23 21.09 -68.42 16.98
N PRO A 24 22.35 -68.29 16.52
CA PRO A 24 23.28 -67.28 17.02
C PRO A 24 23.01 -65.88 16.48
N ALA A 25 23.29 -64.89 17.33
CA ALA A 25 23.27 -63.47 17.02
C ALA A 25 24.16 -63.14 15.81
N ARG A 26 23.54 -62.72 14.70
CA ARG A 26 24.24 -61.96 13.65
C ARG A 26 24.36 -60.52 14.13
N ALA A 27 25.60 -60.07 14.33
CA ALA A 27 25.92 -58.66 14.52
C ALA A 27 25.44 -57.86 13.30
N GLN A 28 24.56 -56.89 13.52
CA GLN A 28 24.26 -55.86 12.53
C GLN A 28 25.44 -54.88 12.49
N PRO A 29 25.90 -54.43 11.31
CA PRO A 29 26.86 -53.35 11.24
C PRO A 29 26.18 -52.07 11.75
N ASN A 30 26.85 -51.39 12.68
CA ASN A 30 26.50 -50.06 13.17
C ASN A 30 26.17 -49.13 12.00
N GLY A 31 24.89 -48.84 11.82
CA GLY A 31 24.44 -47.71 11.01
C GLY A 31 24.82 -46.43 11.75
N THR A 32 25.73 -45.66 11.16
CA THR A 32 26.06 -44.31 11.59
C THR A 32 24.77 -43.48 11.68
N PRO A 33 24.52 -42.72 12.75
CA PRO A 33 23.39 -41.80 12.80
C PRO A 33 23.56 -40.79 11.66
N ALA A 34 22.70 -40.85 10.65
CA ALA A 34 22.59 -39.79 9.68
C ALA A 34 22.25 -38.51 10.45
N ALA A 35 23.20 -37.58 10.48
CA ALA A 35 22.97 -36.25 10.99
C ALA A 35 21.80 -35.65 10.21
N GLN A 36 20.65 -35.53 10.89
CA GLN A 36 19.50 -34.84 10.36
C GLN A 36 19.86 -33.36 10.31
N THR A 37 20.28 -32.89 9.14
CA THR A 37 20.37 -31.46 8.86
C THR A 37 19.00 -30.85 9.15
N PRO A 38 18.86 -29.89 10.07
CA PRO A 38 17.57 -29.27 10.34
C PRO A 38 17.03 -28.66 9.04
N ALA A 39 15.92 -29.16 8.54
CA ALA A 39 15.17 -28.52 7.48
C ALA A 39 14.77 -27.13 7.98
N ALA A 40 15.23 -26.08 7.31
CA ALA A 40 14.85 -24.72 7.62
C ALA A 40 13.32 -24.60 7.56
N ALA A 41 12.68 -24.38 8.71
CA ALA A 41 11.25 -24.13 8.78
C ALA A 41 10.92 -22.88 7.92
N PRO A 42 9.85 -22.90 7.12
CA PRO A 42 9.42 -21.71 6.38
C PRO A 42 9.19 -20.57 7.36
N GLN A 43 9.84 -19.42 7.14
CA GLN A 43 9.63 -18.22 7.96
C GLN A 43 8.23 -17.66 7.71
N THR A 44 7.26 -18.07 8.54
CA THR A 44 5.84 -17.67 8.47
C THR A 44 5.53 -16.41 9.30
N GLY A 45 6.56 -15.63 9.67
CA GLY A 45 6.40 -14.44 10.52
C GLY A 45 5.70 -13.25 9.85
N PRO A 46 5.20 -12.30 10.66
CA PRO A 46 4.66 -11.02 10.19
C PRO A 46 5.67 -10.25 9.33
N ILE A 47 5.20 -9.61 8.26
CA ILE A 47 6.03 -8.75 7.41
C ILE A 47 5.88 -7.32 7.92
N THR A 48 6.98 -6.60 8.07
CA THR A 48 6.95 -5.14 8.29
C THR A 48 7.65 -4.46 7.12
N ILE A 49 7.00 -3.44 6.56
CA ILE A 49 7.49 -2.64 5.44
C ILE A 49 7.47 -1.18 5.87
N SER A 50 8.63 -0.55 5.91
CA SER A 50 8.74 0.89 6.08
C SER A 50 8.61 1.57 4.72
N VAL A 51 7.77 2.60 4.64
CA VAL A 51 7.65 3.42 3.43
C VAL A 51 8.23 4.81 3.67
N LYS A 52 8.69 5.45 2.60
CA LYS A 52 9.10 6.86 2.63
C LYS A 52 8.10 7.68 1.83
N ALA A 53 7.97 8.95 2.20
CA ALA A 53 7.12 9.87 1.45
C ALA A 53 7.65 10.02 0.01
N ASP A 54 6.75 10.05 -0.98
CA ASP A 54 7.14 10.21 -2.38
C ASP A 54 7.79 11.59 -2.57
N PRO A 55 9.05 11.68 -3.05
CA PRO A 55 9.70 12.95 -3.31
C PRO A 55 9.02 13.80 -4.40
N LYS A 56 8.23 13.19 -5.29
CA LYS A 56 7.49 13.91 -6.35
C LYS A 56 6.33 14.73 -5.81
N GLN A 57 5.85 14.39 -4.62
CA GLN A 57 4.88 15.19 -3.89
C GLN A 57 5.61 15.72 -2.66
N PRO A 58 6.05 16.98 -2.56
CA PRO A 58 6.95 17.40 -1.48
C PRO A 58 6.28 17.46 -0.09
N ALA A 59 4.97 17.66 -0.04
CA ALA A 59 4.20 17.81 1.20
C ALA A 59 2.84 17.11 1.10
N TRP A 60 2.16 16.98 2.24
CA TRP A 60 0.74 16.66 2.24
C TRP A 60 -0.02 17.76 1.49
N VAL A 61 -1.00 17.38 0.66
CA VAL A 61 -1.75 18.32 -0.18
C VAL A 61 -3.19 18.35 0.28
N LYS A 62 -3.68 19.53 0.67
CA LYS A 62 -5.08 19.77 1.03
C LYS A 62 -5.83 20.33 -0.16
N VAL A 63 -6.95 19.72 -0.51
CA VAL A 63 -7.88 20.22 -1.55
C VAL A 63 -9.29 20.23 -0.97
N CYS A 64 -10.02 21.32 -1.16
CA CYS A 64 -11.41 21.46 -0.71
C CYS A 64 -12.31 21.75 -1.90
N ASN A 65 -13.41 21.02 -1.99
CA ASN A 65 -14.44 21.20 -3.01
C ASN A 65 -15.78 21.52 -2.32
N LYS A 66 -16.56 22.41 -2.94
CA LYS A 66 -17.96 22.63 -2.54
C LYS A 66 -18.80 21.50 -3.11
N GLU A 67 -19.59 20.87 -2.24
CA GLU A 67 -20.48 19.80 -2.63
C GLU A 67 -21.82 20.39 -3.09
N THR A 68 -22.18 20.13 -4.35
CA THR A 68 -23.30 20.81 -5.03
C THR A 68 -24.66 20.41 -4.49
N GLU A 69 -24.80 19.20 -3.96
CA GLU A 69 -26.09 18.66 -3.49
C GLU A 69 -26.36 18.97 -2.02
N SER A 70 -25.35 18.85 -1.16
CA SER A 70 -25.50 19.09 0.29
C SER A 70 -25.27 20.56 0.67
N GLY A 71 -24.67 21.36 -0.22
CA GLY A 71 -24.16 22.70 0.09
C GLY A 71 -22.98 22.70 1.06
N GLY A 72 -22.48 21.51 1.44
CA GLY A 72 -21.35 21.31 2.33
C GLY A 72 -20.00 21.54 1.64
N GLU A 73 -18.93 21.46 2.42
CA GLU A 73 -17.55 21.47 1.93
C GLU A 73 -16.92 20.11 2.24
N LEU A 74 -16.29 19.52 1.22
CA LEU A 74 -15.53 18.29 1.32
C LEU A 74 -14.05 18.62 1.10
N CYS A 75 -13.28 18.55 2.18
CA CYS A 75 -11.83 18.68 2.14
C CYS A 75 -11.16 17.32 2.21
N ASN A 76 -10.06 17.14 1.48
CA ASN A 76 -9.20 15.97 1.59
C ASN A 76 -7.74 16.40 1.69
N VAL A 77 -6.97 15.68 2.51
CA VAL A 77 -5.52 15.87 2.66
C VAL A 77 -4.82 14.57 2.27
N THR A 78 -3.98 14.62 1.23
CA THR A 78 -3.40 13.43 0.60
C THR A 78 -1.89 13.37 0.68
N ARG A 79 -1.35 12.15 0.69
CA ARG A 79 0.09 11.88 0.56
C ARG A 79 0.37 10.50 -0.03
N ASP A 80 1.30 10.47 -0.97
CA ASP A 80 1.81 9.28 -1.62
C ASP A 80 3.11 8.82 -0.96
N PHE A 81 3.29 7.50 -0.94
CA PHE A 81 4.42 6.82 -0.32
C PHE A 81 4.98 5.77 -1.27
N VAL A 82 6.30 5.70 -1.26
CA VAL A 82 7.10 4.80 -2.09
C VAL A 82 7.87 3.84 -1.18
N THR A 83 8.27 2.70 -1.74
CA THR A 83 9.27 1.81 -1.14
C THR A 83 10.61 2.53 -0.97
N GLU A 84 11.54 1.95 -0.22
CA GLU A 84 12.92 2.49 -0.10
C GLU A 84 13.59 2.70 -1.47
N SER A 85 13.32 1.79 -2.42
CA SER A 85 13.80 1.85 -3.81
C SER A 85 13.11 2.91 -4.69
N GLY A 86 12.07 3.59 -4.19
CA GLY A 86 11.36 4.65 -4.90
C GLY A 86 10.16 4.20 -5.74
N GLN A 87 9.78 2.93 -5.68
CA GLN A 87 8.57 2.43 -6.36
C GLN A 87 7.30 2.84 -5.60
N PRO A 88 6.24 3.37 -6.25
CA PRO A 88 4.95 3.65 -5.63
C PRO A 88 4.39 2.42 -4.93
N LEU A 89 3.88 2.60 -3.71
CA LEU A 89 3.37 1.47 -2.92
C LEU A 89 2.03 1.75 -2.26
N LEU A 90 1.87 2.95 -1.68
CA LEU A 90 0.72 3.26 -0.85
C LEU A 90 0.40 4.75 -0.93
N ALA A 91 -0.88 5.11 -0.80
CA ALA A 91 -1.30 6.50 -0.62
C ALA A 91 -2.34 6.61 0.50
N ILE A 92 -2.40 7.77 1.14
CA ILE A 92 -3.35 8.08 2.20
C ILE A 92 -4.12 9.33 1.81
N ALA A 93 -5.43 9.30 2.04
CA ALA A 93 -6.29 10.48 2.01
C ALA A 93 -7.08 10.57 3.33
N VAL A 94 -7.06 11.75 3.95
CA VAL A 94 -7.91 12.07 5.12
C VAL A 94 -8.97 13.05 4.65
N PHE A 95 -10.23 12.65 4.73
CA PHE A 95 -11.38 13.46 4.36
C PHE A 95 -12.01 14.12 5.58
N ALA A 96 -12.42 15.36 5.41
CA ALA A 96 -13.21 16.13 6.37
C ALA A 96 -14.48 16.62 5.64
N THR A 97 -15.63 16.20 6.15
CA THR A 97 -16.95 16.62 5.63
C THR A 97 -17.71 17.30 6.75
N LYS A 98 -18.31 18.46 6.45
CA LYS A 98 -19.27 19.08 7.36
C LYS A 98 -20.58 18.31 7.29
N ASP A 99 -20.95 17.62 8.37
CA ASP A 99 -22.26 16.98 8.44
C ASP A 99 -23.32 18.02 8.86
N PRO A 100 -24.22 18.45 7.95
CA PRO A 100 -25.23 19.45 8.27
C PRO A 100 -26.25 18.96 9.31
N LYS A 101 -26.43 17.64 9.48
CA LYS A 101 -27.34 17.05 10.47
C LYS A 101 -26.68 16.97 11.85
N ALA A 102 -25.41 16.58 11.91
CA ALA A 102 -24.68 16.43 13.16
C ALA A 102 -24.06 17.74 13.69
N LYS A 103 -24.09 18.82 12.90
CA LYS A 103 -23.46 20.13 13.20
C LYS A 103 -21.99 20.02 13.63
N ARG A 104 -21.29 19.03 13.08
CA ARG A 104 -19.89 18.73 13.38
C ARG A 104 -19.20 18.15 12.16
N ASP A 105 -17.88 18.24 12.14
CA ASP A 105 -17.08 17.57 11.12
C ASP A 105 -17.08 16.07 11.36
N VAL A 106 -17.23 15.32 10.27
CA VAL A 106 -17.07 13.86 10.22
C VAL A 106 -15.87 13.55 9.36
N TYR A 107 -15.02 12.66 9.88
CA TYR A 107 -13.76 12.31 9.25
C TYR A 107 -13.78 10.88 8.70
N ALA A 108 -13.06 10.70 7.59
CA ALA A 108 -12.81 9.40 7.00
C ALA A 108 -11.35 9.29 6.54
N LEU A 109 -10.79 8.09 6.60
CA LEU A 109 -9.49 7.77 6.06
C LEU A 109 -9.68 6.80 4.90
N ARG A 110 -9.01 7.08 3.78
CA ARG A 110 -8.90 6.19 2.64
C ARG A 110 -7.44 5.83 2.43
N PHE A 111 -7.18 4.55 2.24
CA PHE A 111 -5.87 4.00 1.93
C PHE A 111 -5.91 3.41 0.53
N LEU A 112 -4.95 3.77 -0.32
CA LEU A 112 -4.66 3.01 -1.53
C LEU A 112 -3.60 1.97 -1.17
N MET A 113 -4.03 0.72 -1.01
CA MET A 113 -3.16 -0.40 -0.63
C MET A 113 -2.63 -1.10 -1.90
N PRO A 114 -1.43 -1.70 -1.82
CA PRO A 114 -0.90 -2.49 -2.92
C PRO A 114 -1.79 -3.71 -3.20
N LEU A 115 -1.73 -4.17 -4.44
CA LEU A 115 -2.36 -5.42 -4.85
C LEU A 115 -1.75 -6.63 -4.10
N GLY A 116 -2.50 -7.73 -4.05
CA GLY A 116 -2.10 -8.95 -3.35
C GLY A 116 -2.50 -9.02 -1.89
N MET A 117 -3.11 -7.96 -1.34
CA MET A 117 -3.78 -8.00 -0.03
C MET A 117 -5.14 -8.70 -0.11
N GLN A 118 -5.53 -9.36 0.96
CA GLN A 118 -6.80 -10.04 1.10
C GLN A 118 -7.90 -9.04 1.46
N VAL A 119 -8.99 -9.07 0.70
CA VAL A 119 -10.12 -8.12 0.82
C VAL A 119 -10.84 -8.26 2.18
N GLN A 120 -10.97 -9.48 2.69
CA GLN A 120 -11.48 -9.75 4.03
C GLN A 120 -10.30 -10.26 4.88
N PRO A 121 -10.10 -9.77 6.11
CA PRO A 121 -11.03 -8.98 6.93
C PRO A 121 -11.01 -7.46 6.71
N GLY A 122 -10.15 -6.95 5.81
CA GLY A 122 -9.94 -5.53 5.60
C GLY A 122 -8.59 -5.07 6.12
N VAL A 123 -8.51 -3.79 6.50
CA VAL A 123 -7.31 -3.19 7.07
C VAL A 123 -7.52 -2.89 8.56
N ARG A 124 -6.46 -3.04 9.34
CA ARG A 124 -6.35 -2.45 10.68
C ARG A 124 -5.38 -1.29 10.59
N PHE A 125 -5.54 -0.29 11.45
CA PHE A 125 -4.56 0.78 11.55
C PHE A 125 -4.57 1.43 12.92
N ASN A 126 -3.43 1.99 13.30
CA ASN A 126 -3.29 2.75 14.54
C ASN A 126 -2.22 3.83 14.38
N ILE A 127 -2.38 4.93 15.12
CA ILE A 127 -1.38 6.00 15.19
C ILE A 127 -0.49 5.71 16.40
N ASP A 128 0.81 5.55 16.17
CA ASP A 128 1.80 5.20 17.18
C ASP A 128 1.37 3.99 18.05
N SER A 129 1.12 4.20 19.35
CA SER A 129 0.67 3.17 20.30
C SER A 129 -0.80 3.35 20.72
N GLN A 130 -1.58 4.13 19.97
CA GLN A 130 -3.00 4.35 20.26
C GLN A 130 -3.85 3.13 19.87
N GLN A 131 -5.12 3.17 20.31
CA GLN A 131 -6.12 2.15 19.99
C GLN A 131 -6.22 1.92 18.48
N GLY A 132 -6.29 0.65 18.09
CA GLY A 132 -6.46 0.24 16.70
C GLY A 132 -7.88 0.49 16.19
N ASN A 133 -7.95 0.96 14.96
CA ASN A 133 -9.14 1.17 14.15
C ASN A 133 -9.18 0.16 13.00
N THR A 134 -10.32 0.08 12.32
CA THR A 134 -10.51 -0.83 11.19
C THR A 134 -11.08 -0.09 9.98
N GLY A 135 -10.74 -0.59 8.80
CA GLY A 135 -11.28 -0.14 7.52
C GLY A 135 -11.60 -1.33 6.63
N LYS A 136 -12.45 -1.12 5.64
CA LYS A 136 -12.90 -2.16 4.71
C LYS A 136 -12.44 -1.82 3.30
N PHE A 137 -12.00 -2.82 2.55
CA PHE A 137 -11.76 -2.67 1.13
C PHE A 137 -13.07 -2.37 0.40
N SER A 138 -13.07 -1.38 -0.49
CA SER A 138 -14.24 -0.92 -1.23
C SER A 138 -14.11 -1.20 -2.72
N THR A 139 -12.98 -0.90 -3.35
CA THR A 139 -12.76 -1.10 -4.80
C THR A 139 -11.30 -1.35 -5.10
N CYS A 140 -11.01 -2.29 -6.01
CA CYS A 140 -9.67 -2.54 -6.54
C CYS A 140 -9.60 -2.18 -8.03
N ASN A 141 -8.50 -1.56 -8.44
CA ASN A 141 -8.18 -1.27 -9.83
C ASN A 141 -6.72 -1.68 -10.15
N THR A 142 -6.21 -1.29 -11.31
CA THR A 142 -4.84 -1.65 -11.74
C THR A 142 -3.74 -0.98 -10.91
N VAL A 143 -4.03 0.10 -10.19
CA VAL A 143 -3.07 0.81 -9.35
C VAL A 143 -3.02 0.20 -7.94
N GLY A 144 -4.18 -0.20 -7.40
CA GLY A 144 -4.27 -0.78 -6.07
C GLY A 144 -5.70 -0.98 -5.60
N CYS A 145 -5.85 -1.30 -4.32
CA CYS A 145 -7.13 -1.48 -3.66
C CYS A 145 -7.40 -0.37 -2.65
N PHE A 146 -8.53 0.32 -2.79
CA PHE A 146 -8.99 1.30 -1.81
C PHE A 146 -9.58 0.61 -0.59
N ALA A 147 -9.14 1.04 0.59
CA ALA A 147 -9.73 0.68 1.88
C ALA A 147 -10.19 1.94 2.61
N ASP A 148 -11.43 1.92 3.09
CA ASP A 148 -12.09 3.06 3.70
C ASP A 148 -12.40 2.79 5.18
N ALA A 149 -12.12 3.76 6.02
CA ALA A 149 -12.52 3.81 7.42
C ALA A 149 -13.25 5.13 7.67
N THR A 150 -14.50 5.07 8.10
CA THR A 150 -15.43 6.21 8.12
C THR A 150 -16.04 6.43 9.49
N GLY A 151 -16.55 7.65 9.74
CA GLY A 151 -17.36 7.94 10.92
C GLY A 151 -16.54 8.36 12.14
N PHE A 152 -15.36 8.94 11.93
CA PHE A 152 -14.52 9.41 13.02
C PHE A 152 -14.88 10.82 13.47
N SER A 153 -14.68 11.08 14.77
CA SER A 153 -14.66 12.40 15.39
C SER A 153 -13.33 13.11 15.11
N GLY A 154 -13.20 14.38 15.54
CA GLY A 154 -11.95 15.14 15.42
C GLY A 154 -10.74 14.52 16.14
N ASP A 155 -10.97 13.59 17.07
CA ASP A 155 -9.89 12.91 17.81
C ASP A 155 -8.94 12.16 16.89
N ILE A 156 -9.45 11.59 15.78
CA ILE A 156 -8.58 10.89 14.81
C ILE A 156 -7.61 11.85 14.13
N VAL A 157 -8.06 13.05 13.79
CA VAL A 157 -7.22 14.04 13.12
C VAL A 157 -6.19 14.59 14.09
N GLU A 158 -6.59 14.88 15.32
CA GLU A 158 -5.67 15.31 16.37
C GLU A 158 -4.61 14.24 16.67
N ALA A 159 -4.98 12.96 16.64
CA ALA A 159 -4.02 11.86 16.73
C ALA A 159 -3.02 11.89 15.57
N ILE A 160 -3.49 12.01 14.32
CA ILE A 160 -2.60 12.04 13.14
C ILE A 160 -1.68 13.28 13.17
N LYS A 161 -2.20 14.44 13.59
CA LYS A 161 -1.43 15.70 13.71
C LYS A 161 -0.26 15.60 14.69
N LYS A 162 -0.49 14.93 15.82
CA LYS A 162 0.51 14.75 16.90
C LYS A 162 1.38 13.51 16.71
N GLY A 163 0.87 12.55 15.95
CA GLY A 163 1.49 11.26 15.79
C GLY A 163 2.71 11.28 14.89
N THR A 164 3.56 10.27 15.04
CA THR A 164 4.79 10.14 14.25
C THR A 164 4.62 9.12 13.13
N THR A 165 3.94 8.02 13.43
CA THR A 165 3.84 6.86 12.55
C THR A 165 2.40 6.36 12.54
N LEU A 166 1.83 6.26 11.34
CA LEU A 166 0.63 5.49 11.09
C LEU A 166 1.04 4.06 10.73
N ARG A 167 0.58 3.10 11.52
CA ARG A 167 0.73 1.68 11.23
C ARG A 167 -0.52 1.19 10.52
N ILE A 168 -0.38 0.58 9.35
CA ILE A 168 -1.50 -0.03 8.60
C ILE A 168 -1.20 -1.52 8.44
N GLN A 169 -2.13 -2.39 8.82
CA GLN A 169 -1.97 -3.83 8.73
C GLN A 169 -3.05 -4.45 7.83
N ALA A 170 -2.64 -5.35 6.96
CA ALA A 170 -3.54 -6.16 6.12
C ALA A 170 -2.98 -7.59 5.98
N GLN A 171 -3.83 -8.55 5.66
CA GLN A 171 -3.38 -9.91 5.32
C GLN A 171 -3.05 -10.01 3.83
N ASN A 172 -2.04 -10.77 3.46
CA ASN A 172 -1.79 -11.14 2.06
C ASN A 172 -2.53 -12.44 1.69
N GLN A 173 -2.41 -12.90 0.43
CA GLN A 173 -3.06 -14.15 -0.04
C GLN A 173 -2.65 -15.42 0.73
N THR A 174 -1.55 -15.37 1.48
CA THR A 174 -1.07 -16.48 2.34
C THR A 174 -1.49 -16.29 3.80
N GLN A 175 -2.46 -15.39 4.07
CA GLN A 175 -2.97 -15.06 5.41
C GLN A 175 -1.91 -14.49 6.37
N ARG A 176 -0.76 -14.06 5.85
CA ARG A 176 0.28 -13.42 6.65
C ARG A 176 -0.03 -11.94 6.82
N GLU A 177 0.12 -11.45 8.04
CA GLU A 177 0.00 -10.03 8.33
C GLU A 177 1.18 -9.27 7.74
N VAL A 178 0.85 -8.24 6.97
CA VAL A 178 1.78 -7.25 6.42
C VAL A 178 1.47 -5.91 7.09
N THR A 179 2.47 -5.36 7.76
CA THR A 179 2.42 -4.07 8.43
C THR A 179 3.19 -3.02 7.64
N PHE A 180 2.53 -1.94 7.27
CA PHE A 180 3.13 -0.76 6.65
C PHE A 180 3.34 0.31 7.72
N LEU A 181 4.57 0.82 7.84
CA LEU A 181 4.91 1.93 8.73
C LEU A 181 5.01 3.21 7.91
N VAL A 182 4.06 4.11 8.12
CA VAL A 182 3.88 5.32 7.32
C VAL A 182 4.21 6.56 8.16
N PRO A 183 5.20 7.38 7.78
CA PRO A 183 5.51 8.61 8.52
C PRO A 183 4.41 9.66 8.33
N LEU A 184 4.05 10.34 9.42
CA LEU A 184 3.01 11.38 9.44
C LEU A 184 3.55 12.81 9.40
N ALA A 185 4.87 12.97 9.27
CA ALA A 185 5.52 14.27 9.26
C ALA A 185 4.88 15.23 8.25
N GLY A 186 4.61 16.46 8.71
CA GLY A 186 4.03 17.53 7.89
C GLY A 186 2.51 17.47 7.71
N PHE A 187 1.82 16.41 8.16
CA PHE A 187 0.35 16.31 8.01
C PHE A 187 -0.37 17.51 8.62
N GLY A 188 -0.10 17.81 9.89
CA GLY A 188 -0.81 18.88 10.60
C GLY A 188 -0.64 20.25 9.95
N LYS A 189 0.56 20.56 9.45
CA LYS A 189 0.82 21.81 8.73
C LYS A 189 -0.07 21.95 7.49
N SER A 190 -0.23 20.89 6.70
CA SER A 190 -1.08 20.93 5.50
C SER A 190 -2.56 20.84 5.83
N PHE A 191 -2.93 20.10 6.88
CA PHE A 191 -4.31 19.97 7.31
C PHE A 191 -4.87 21.29 7.87
N ASP A 192 -4.12 21.96 8.73
CA ASP A 192 -4.52 23.26 9.31
C ASP A 192 -4.25 24.42 8.32
N GLY A 193 -3.40 24.20 7.33
CA GLY A 193 -3.05 25.19 6.31
C GLY A 193 -4.17 25.47 5.29
N PRO A 194 -3.96 26.47 4.42
CA PRO A 194 -4.87 26.75 3.32
C PRO A 194 -4.95 25.55 2.36
N ALA A 195 -6.14 25.31 1.81
CA ALA A 195 -6.27 24.39 0.70
C ALA A 195 -5.54 24.93 -0.53
N LEU A 196 -5.05 24.02 -1.37
CA LEU A 196 -4.52 24.36 -2.67
C LEU A 196 -5.66 24.92 -3.52
N ASP A 197 -5.54 26.20 -3.90
CA ASP A 197 -6.56 26.88 -4.67
C ASP A 197 -6.46 26.46 -6.16
N PRO A 198 -7.51 25.87 -6.75
CA PRO A 198 -7.53 25.52 -8.16
C PRO A 198 -7.19 26.68 -9.09
N LYS A 199 -7.55 27.91 -8.71
CA LYS A 199 -7.24 29.11 -9.49
C LYS A 199 -5.75 29.40 -9.51
N VAL A 200 -5.07 29.24 -8.37
CA VAL A 200 -3.60 29.44 -8.29
C VAL A 200 -2.87 28.42 -9.14
N LEU A 201 -3.34 27.16 -9.17
CA LEU A 201 -2.77 26.14 -10.05
C LEU A 201 -2.98 26.44 -11.53
N ALA A 202 -4.18 26.91 -11.91
CA ALA A 202 -4.47 27.30 -13.29
C ALA A 202 -3.59 28.49 -13.74
N ASP A 203 -3.43 29.49 -12.88
CA ASP A 203 -2.57 30.65 -13.14
C ASP A 203 -1.08 30.24 -13.23
N GLN A 204 -0.62 29.34 -12.35
CA GLN A 204 0.74 28.79 -12.40
C GLN A 204 1.00 27.97 -13.67
N SER A 205 0.06 27.11 -14.07
CA SER A 205 0.19 26.28 -15.28
C SER A 205 0.32 27.17 -16.51
N LYS A 206 -0.57 28.16 -16.65
CA LYS A 206 -0.53 29.12 -17.76
C LYS A 206 0.78 29.91 -17.81
N LYS A 207 1.30 30.32 -16.64
CA LYS A 207 2.57 31.02 -16.54
C LYS A 207 3.73 30.13 -17.01
N LEU A 208 3.77 28.88 -16.56
CA LEU A 208 4.79 27.92 -16.96
C LEU A 208 4.76 27.65 -18.47
N ASP A 209 3.57 27.46 -19.05
CA ASP A 209 3.40 27.27 -20.50
C ASP A 209 3.97 28.47 -21.29
N THR A 210 3.64 29.69 -20.83
CA THR A 210 4.16 30.92 -21.45
C THR A 210 5.70 31.01 -21.36
N GLU A 211 6.29 30.61 -20.23
CA GLU A 211 7.75 30.61 -20.04
C GLU A 211 8.44 29.57 -20.93
N ILE A 212 7.82 28.41 -21.13
CA ILE A 212 8.32 27.35 -22.04
C ILE A 212 8.26 27.84 -23.49
N ASP A 213 7.12 28.37 -23.94
CA ASP A 213 6.95 28.90 -25.30
C ASP A 213 7.98 30.00 -25.62
N GLN A 214 8.22 30.90 -24.66
CA GLN A 214 9.24 31.94 -24.80
C GLN A 214 10.66 31.37 -24.91
N ARG A 215 10.97 30.33 -24.13
CA ARG A 215 12.28 29.66 -24.19
C ARG A 215 12.49 28.95 -25.52
N ASP A 216 11.46 28.31 -26.06
CA ASP A 216 11.51 27.63 -27.35
C ASP A 216 11.70 28.63 -28.51
N GLU A 217 11.01 29.77 -28.47
CA GLU A 217 11.23 30.85 -29.45
C GLU A 217 12.64 31.44 -29.38
N ASP A 218 13.16 31.67 -28.18
CA ASP A 218 14.51 32.20 -27.96
C ASP A 218 15.57 31.23 -28.49
N LEU A 219 15.40 29.92 -28.23
CA LEU A 219 16.28 28.88 -28.76
C LEU A 219 16.20 28.79 -30.28
N ARG A 220 15.01 28.91 -30.88
CA ARG A 220 14.83 28.96 -32.34
C ARG A 220 15.58 30.14 -32.94
N LYS A 221 15.36 31.35 -32.43
CA LYS A 221 16.05 32.58 -32.91
C LYS A 221 17.57 32.47 -32.77
N LYS A 222 18.06 31.90 -31.66
CA LYS A 222 19.49 31.64 -31.47
C LYS A 222 20.03 30.63 -32.48
N SER A 223 19.31 29.53 -32.72
CA SER A 223 19.71 28.53 -33.72
C SER A 223 19.71 29.06 -35.16
N GLU A 224 18.80 29.99 -35.48
CA GLU A 224 18.74 30.68 -36.78
C GLU A 224 19.88 31.70 -36.92
N ALA A 225 20.25 32.39 -35.84
CA ALA A 225 21.39 33.32 -35.82
C ALA A 225 22.75 32.60 -35.87
N GLU A 226 22.84 31.38 -35.32
CA GLU A 226 24.02 30.52 -35.37
C GLU A 226 24.06 29.66 -36.66
N GLY A 227 23.00 29.70 -37.49
CA GLY A 227 22.79 28.83 -38.67
C GLY A 227 22.59 29.56 -40.00
N ALA A 228 23.63 30.23 -40.53
CA ALA A 228 23.80 30.51 -41.97
C ALA A 228 25.28 30.88 -42.31
N PRO A 229 25.88 30.39 -43.41
CA PRO A 229 26.28 29.00 -43.68
C PRO A 229 27.83 28.81 -43.72
N ALA A 230 28.32 27.64 -43.33
CA ALA A 230 29.56 27.07 -43.87
C ALA A 230 29.21 26.22 -45.09
N GLY A 231 29.00 26.87 -46.23
CA GLY A 231 28.90 26.20 -47.53
C GLY A 231 30.28 26.10 -48.16
N ALA A 232 30.99 25.00 -47.94
CA ALA A 232 32.16 24.63 -48.72
C ALA A 232 32.14 23.12 -49.00
N GLY A 233 32.10 22.78 -50.29
CA GLY A 233 32.52 21.49 -50.82
C GLY A 233 31.46 20.40 -50.83
N GLU A 234 31.01 20.04 -52.04
CA GLU A 234 31.17 18.69 -52.59
C GLU A 234 29.99 18.31 -53.48
N ALA A 235 30.11 18.55 -54.80
CA ALA A 235 29.55 17.71 -55.85
C ALA A 235 29.85 18.31 -57.24
N ALA A 236 30.91 17.83 -57.90
CA ALA A 236 30.94 17.68 -59.35
C ALA A 236 32.13 16.78 -59.74
N THR A 237 31.89 15.47 -59.73
CA THR A 237 32.76 14.49 -60.39
C THR A 237 32.16 14.15 -61.76
N LYS A 238 33.05 14.06 -62.77
CA LYS A 238 33.01 13.18 -63.98
C LYS A 238 32.56 13.80 -65.32
N PRO A 239 33.02 13.27 -66.47
CA PRO A 239 34.35 12.71 -66.83
C PRO A 239 35.20 13.68 -67.66
#